data_AF-A0A8J6J3B5-F1
#
_entry.id   AF-A0A8J6J3B5-F1
#
_cell.length_a   1.000
_cell.length_b   1.000
_cell.length_c   1.000
_cell.angle_alpha   90.00
_cell.angle_beta   90.00
_cell.angle_gamma   90.00
#
_symmetry.space_group_name_H-M   'P 1'
#
loop_
_entity.id
_entity.type
_entity.pdbx_description
1 polymer ?
#
loop_
_entity_poly.entity_id
_entity_poly.type
_entity_poly.pdbx_seq_one_letter_code
_entity_poly.pdbx_strand_id
1 'polypeptide(L)' 'MLEKTFPFPWTDSFTCKVCGRLVTPEGAAIVHRCTRCGTLRSNRTAADDNPMKLMSIALKPLANPPFPLERIRELAGL' A
#
# COMPACT_ATOMS: atom_id res chain seq x y z
N MET A 1 0.92 -24.20 5.17
CA MET A 1 2.38 -24.23 5.01
C MET A 1 2.62 -24.61 3.55
N LEU A 2 2.45 -23.72 2.57
CA LEU A 2 3.09 -22.43 2.40
C LEU A 2 2.12 -21.25 2.52
N GLU A 3 2.66 -20.19 3.07
CA GLU A 3 1.97 -18.99 3.48
C GLU A 3 1.59 -18.14 2.28
N LYS A 4 0.59 -17.30 2.51
CA LYS A 4 0.07 -16.30 1.58
C LYS A 4 1.16 -15.26 1.34
N THR A 5 2.13 -15.56 0.49
CA THR A 5 3.09 -14.59 0.01
C THR A 5 2.30 -13.61 -0.83
N PHE A 6 2.09 -12.40 -0.30
CA PHE A 6 1.82 -11.22 -1.12
C PHE A 6 2.84 -11.26 -2.28
N PRO A 7 2.42 -11.41 -3.54
CA PRO A 7 3.35 -11.51 -4.65
C PRO A 7 4.17 -10.23 -4.69
N PHE A 8 5.43 -10.35 -4.26
CA PHE A 8 6.48 -9.40 -4.53
C PHE A 8 7.17 -9.97 -5.77
N PRO A 9 7.01 -9.38 -6.97
CA PRO A 9 6.64 -7.98 -7.27
C PRO A 9 5.18 -7.77 -7.67
N TRP A 10 4.68 -6.53 -7.52
CA TRP A 10 3.34 -6.03 -7.90
C TRP A 10 3.03 -6.10 -9.41
N THR A 11 3.83 -6.82 -10.20
CA THR A 11 3.62 -7.08 -11.62
C THR A 11 2.70 -8.26 -11.87
N ASP A 12 2.51 -9.12 -10.88
CA ASP A 12 1.77 -10.36 -11.06
C ASP A 12 0.27 -10.13 -10.86
N SER A 13 -0.52 -10.66 -11.78
CA SER A 13 -1.97 -10.65 -11.66
C SER A 13 -2.42 -11.66 -10.59
N PHE A 14 -3.46 -11.32 -9.83
CA PHE A 14 -4.02 -12.23 -8.82
C PHE A 14 -5.55 -12.26 -8.86
N THR A 15 -6.15 -13.37 -8.43
CA THR A 15 -7.61 -13.48 -8.34
C THR A 15 -8.11 -12.85 -7.04
N CYS A 16 -9.02 -11.88 -7.14
CA CYS A 16 -9.65 -11.26 -5.99
C CYS A 16 -10.45 -12.29 -5.19
N LYS A 17 -10.14 -12.49 -3.91
CA LYS A 17 -10.83 -13.45 -3.04
C LYS A 17 -12.24 -13.02 -2.63
N VAL A 18 -12.59 -11.75 -2.85
CA VAL A 18 -13.92 -11.20 -2.51
C VAL A 18 -14.89 -11.37 -3.67
N CYS A 19 -14.48 -11.02 -4.89
CA CYS A 19 -15.36 -11.00 -6.06
C CYS A 19 -14.97 -11.96 -7.19
N GLY A 20 -13.85 -12.67 -7.09
CA GLY A 20 -13.38 -13.63 -8.10
C GLY A 20 -12.75 -13.02 -9.36
N ARG A 21 -12.72 -11.68 -9.48
CA ARG A 21 -12.17 -10.99 -10.66
C ARG A 21 -10.63 -11.08 -10.69
N LEU A 22 -10.06 -11.27 -11.88
CA LEU A 22 -8.63 -11.11 -12.12
C LEU A 22 -8.24 -9.64 -11.91
N VAL A 23 -7.31 -9.39 -10.98
CA VAL A 23 -6.72 -8.08 -10.72
C VAL A 23 -5.42 -8.01 -11.50
N THR A 24 -5.36 -7.12 -12.49
CA THR A 24 -4.15 -6.83 -13.26
C THR A 24 -3.38 -5.67 -12.62
N PRO A 25 -2.05 -5.59 -12.80
CA PRO A 25 -1.23 -4.48 -12.32
C PRO A 25 -1.65 -3.11 -12.87
N GLU A 26 -2.33 -3.07 -14.02
CA GLU A 26 -2.84 -1.86 -14.69
C GLU A 26 -3.91 -1.10 -13.87
N GLY A 27 -4.46 -1.75 -12.84
CA GLY A 27 -5.44 -1.18 -11.92
C GLY A 27 -4.87 -0.51 -10.68
N ALA A 28 -3.54 -0.53 -10.48
CA ALA A 28 -2.93 0.07 -9.30
C ALA A 28 -3.09 1.60 -9.28
N ALA A 29 -3.17 2.16 -8.07
CA ALA A 29 -3.24 3.59 -7.85
C ALA A 29 -2.49 3.98 -6.56
N ILE A 30 -1.82 5.13 -6.59
CA ILE A 30 -1.18 5.74 -5.43
C ILE A 30 -2.20 6.60 -4.70
N VAL A 31 -2.38 6.37 -3.40
CA VAL A 31 -3.22 7.22 -2.55
C VAL A 31 -2.35 8.26 -1.85
N HIS A 32 -2.59 9.53 -2.16
CA HIS A 32 -1.95 10.68 -1.54
C HIS A 32 -2.81 11.22 -0.41
N ARG A 33 -2.20 11.46 0.76
CA ARG A 33 -2.82 12.16 1.89
C ARG A 33 -2.22 13.55 2.03
N CYS A 34 -3.04 14.59 1.96
CA CYS A 34 -2.57 15.95 2.24
C CYS A 34 -2.18 16.08 3.73
N THR A 35 -0.97 16.54 4.01
CA THR A 35 -0.49 16.73 5.39
C THR A 35 -1.16 17.91 6.12
N ARG A 36 -1.72 18.86 5.37
CA ARG A 36 -2.40 20.04 5.91
C ARG A 36 -3.88 19.79 6.23
N CYS A 37 -4.65 19.25 5.28
CA CYS A 37 -6.10 19.09 5.43
C CYS A 37 -6.55 17.63 5.55
N GLY A 38 -5.66 16.64 5.42
CA GLY A 38 -5.97 15.22 5.55
C GLY A 38 -6.73 14.60 4.38
N THR A 39 -7.11 15.37 3.35
CA THR A 39 -7.82 14.85 2.17
C THR A 39 -7.02 13.75 1.47
N LEU A 40 -7.72 12.68 1.08
CA LEU A 40 -7.19 11.57 0.30
C LEU A 40 -7.51 11.76 -1.18
N ARG A 41 -6.51 11.61 -2.04
CA ARG A 41 -6.66 11.62 -3.50
C ARG A 41 -5.90 10.43 -4.10
N SER A 42 -6.52 9.70 -5.01
CA SER A 42 -5.87 8.60 -5.73
C SER A 42 -5.36 9.07 -7.09
N ASN A 43 -4.11 8.75 -7.42
CA ASN A 43 -3.57 8.88 -8.76
C ASN A 43 -3.38 7.48 -9.38
N ARG A 44 -3.88 7.25 -10.59
CA ARG A 44 -3.66 5.98 -11.30
C ARG A 44 -2.18 5.87 -11.65
N THR A 45 -1.59 4.70 -11.44
CA THR A 45 -0.22 4.42 -11.91
C THR A 45 -0.21 4.35 -13.44
N ALA A 46 0.70 5.09 -14.06
CA ALA A 46 0.92 5.05 -15.49
C ALA A 46 1.95 3.96 -15.85
N ALA A 47 2.01 3.57 -17.13
CA ALA A 47 2.92 2.54 -17.60
C ALA A 47 4.40 2.95 -17.53
N ASP A 48 4.68 4.26 -17.50
CA ASP A 48 6.01 4.88 -17.43
C ASP A 48 6.44 5.24 -16.00
N ASP A 49 5.60 5.00 -14.99
CA ASP A 49 5.97 5.21 -13.60
C ASP A 49 7.11 4.25 -13.19
N ASN A 50 8.08 4.78 -12.44
CA ASN A 50 9.21 3.97 -12.00
C ASN A 50 8.82 3.10 -10.78
N PRO A 51 8.90 1.75 -10.88
CA PRO A 51 8.43 0.86 -9.83
C PRO A 51 9.19 1.01 -8.50
N MET A 52 10.47 1.39 -8.54
CA MET A 52 11.26 1.64 -7.33
C MET A 52 10.79 2.88 -6.59
N LYS A 53 10.38 3.93 -7.31
CA LYS A 53 9.81 5.14 -6.70
C LYS A 53 8.42 4.88 -6.11
N LEU A 54 7.62 4.03 -6.75
CA LEU A 54 6.33 3.61 -6.20
C LEU A 54 6.50 2.84 -4.90
N MET A 55 7.47 1.91 -4.87
CA MET A 55 7.78 1.15 -3.66
C MET A 55 8.25 2.06 -2.53
N SER A 56 9.10 3.05 -2.80
CA SER A 56 9.56 3.97 -1.75
C SER A 56 8.41 4.79 -1.14
N ILE A 57 7.42 5.20 -1.95
CA ILE A 57 6.20 5.87 -1.46
C ILE A 57 5.39 4.90 -0.58
N ALA A 58 5.18 3.66 -1.03
CA ALA A 58 4.43 2.65 -0.29
C ALA A 58 5.10 2.25 1.04
N LEU A 59 6.43 2.22 1.09
CA LEU A 59 7.20 1.87 2.28
C LEU A 59 7.35 3.03 3.28
N LYS A 60 7.17 4.28 2.84
CA LYS A 60 7.39 5.46 3.69
C LYS A 60 6.56 5.45 4.99
N PRO A 61 5.27 5.07 5.00
CA PRO A 61 4.49 4.96 6.25
C PRO A 61 4.96 3.83 7.17
N LEU A 62 5.56 2.76 6.62
CA LEU A 62 6.10 1.67 7.43
C LEU A 62 7.40 2.08 8.12
N ALA A 63 8.26 2.81 7.41
CA ALA A 63 9.51 3.33 7.96
C ALA A 63 9.30 4.54 8.90
N ASN A 64 8.24 5.33 8.68
CA ASN A 64 7.91 6.52 9.47
C ASN A 64 6.43 6.47 9.87
N PRO A 65 6.08 5.63 10.87
CA PRO A 65 4.72 5.47 11.31
C PRO A 65 4.18 6.77 11.93
N PRO A 66 2.89 7.10 11.72
CA PRO A 66 2.30 8.35 12.20
C PRO A 66 2.03 8.39 13.72
N PHE A 67 2.40 7.34 14.46
CA PHE A 67 2.28 7.22 15.90
C PHE A 67 3.46 6.40 16.45
N PRO A 68 3.89 6.64 17.70
CA PRO A 68 5.02 5.94 18.30
C PRO A 68 4.67 4.46 18.48
N LEU A 69 5.31 3.59 17.68
CA LEU A 69 5.07 2.15 17.75
C LEU A 69 5.48 1.57 19.11
N GLU A 70 6.50 2.18 19.71
CA GLU A 70 7.05 1.79 21.01
C GLU A 70 6.00 1.91 22.14
N ARG A 71 5.01 2.79 21.96
CA ARG A 71 3.98 3.11 22.96
C ARG A 71 2.58 2.60 22.59
N ILE A 72 2.46 1.74 21.57
CA ILE A 72 1.16 1.21 21.11
C ILE A 72 0.36 0.58 22.24
N ARG A 73 1.00 -0.18 23.15
CA ARG A 73 0.30 -0.86 24.26
C ARG A 73 -0.39 0.14 25.18
N GLU A 74 0.34 1.17 25.61
CA GLU A 74 -0.20 2.26 26.42
C GLU A 74 -1.33 3.01 25.70
N LEU A 75 -1.16 3.33 24.42
CA LEU A 75 -2.15 4.05 23.63
C LEU A 75 -3.42 3.22 23.37
N ALA A 76 -3.28 1.89 23.24
CA ALA A 76 -4.38 0.97 23.01
C ALA A 76 -5.05 0.47 24.29
N GLY A 77 -4.51 0.80 25.48
CA GLY A 77 -5.02 0.33 26.76
C GLY A 77 -4.84 -1.19 26.97
N LEU A 78 -3.77 -1.76 26.39
CA LEU A 78 -3.40 -3.18 26.48
C LEU A 78 -2.30 -3.42 27.51
#